data_AF-A0A5B9MUV1-F1
#
_entry.id   AF-A0A5B9MUV1-F1
#
_cell.length_a   1.000
_cell.length_b   1.000
_cell.length_c   1.000
_cell.angle_alpha   90.00
_cell.angle_beta   90.00
_cell.angle_gamma   90.00
#
_symmetry.space_group_name_H-M   'P 1'
#
loop_
_entity.id
_entity.type
_entity.pdbx_description
1 polymer ?
#
loop_
_entity_poly.entity_id
_entity_poly.type
_entity_poly.pdbx_seq_one_letter_code
_entity_poly.pdbx_strand_id
1 'polypeptide(L)'
;MRRQRAFTLLEVIFALALMGSLLVGSILAFSRHRKQLSMADKQLEAARVADRLVHELTAQQGGLPIAARGAVVGNSGWVWQTSPLGSTSLATVPMQVVRFQMMEIDGNSTTPLIAVDLVKPASVP
;
A
#
# COMPACT_ATOMS: atom_id res chain seq x y z
N MET A 1 -1.08 23.87 -62.71
CA MET A 1 -0.99 22.39 -62.73
C MET A 1 -0.84 21.88 -61.30
N ARG A 2 -1.88 21.26 -60.73
CA ARG A 2 -1.84 20.67 -59.37
C ARG A 2 -1.06 19.35 -59.43
N ARG A 3 0.14 19.31 -58.84
CA ARG A 3 0.87 18.06 -58.57
C ARG A 3 0.10 17.31 -57.48
N GLN A 4 -0.70 16.32 -57.86
CA GLN A 4 -1.15 15.30 -56.92
C GLN A 4 0.08 14.50 -56.50
N ARG A 5 0.61 14.75 -55.30
CA ARG A 5 1.66 13.92 -54.69
C ARG A 5 1.03 12.55 -54.43
N ALA A 6 1.39 11.56 -55.22
CA ALA A 6 1.11 10.17 -54.88
C ALA A 6 1.84 9.84 -53.58
N PHE A 7 1.10 9.38 -52.56
CA PHE A 7 1.69 8.88 -51.32
C PHE A 7 2.65 7.74 -51.67
N THR A 8 3.90 7.85 -51.23
CA THR A 8 4.87 6.77 -51.44
C THR A 8 4.57 5.64 -50.45
N LEU A 9 4.78 4.38 -50.85
CA LEU A 9 4.63 3.21 -49.96
C LEU A 9 5.42 3.39 -48.65
N LEU A 10 6.59 4.02 -48.76
CA LEU A 10 7.47 4.36 -47.64
C LEU A 10 6.77 5.29 -46.63
N GLU A 11 6.08 6.32 -47.08
CA GLU A 11 5.36 7.28 -46.23
C GLU A 11 4.22 6.60 -45.45
N VAL A 12 3.51 5.67 -46.08
CA VAL A 12 2.45 4.87 -45.42
C VAL A 12 3.04 3.96 -44.34
N ILE A 13 4.18 3.31 -44.62
CA ILE A 13 4.87 2.46 -43.64
C ILE A 13 5.34 3.29 -42.44
N PHE A 14 5.91 4.48 -42.67
CA PHE A 14 6.30 5.38 -41.59
C PHE A 14 5.10 5.84 -40.75
N ALA A 15 3.99 6.21 -41.41
CA ALA A 15 2.77 6.61 -40.70
C ALA A 15 2.21 5.46 -39.84
N LEU A 16 2.19 4.23 -40.35
CA LEU A 16 1.76 3.05 -39.60
C LEU A 16 2.70 2.72 -38.44
N ALA A 17 4.00 2.82 -38.64
CA ALA A 17 4.99 2.59 -37.58
C ALA A 17 4.86 3.63 -36.45
N LEU A 18 4.67 4.90 -36.80
CA LEU A 18 4.45 5.98 -35.84
C LEU A 18 3.13 5.78 -35.07
N MET A 19 2.05 5.45 -35.78
CA MET A 19 0.74 5.23 -35.16
C MET A 19 0.75 4.01 -34.23
N GLY A 20 1.40 2.92 -34.64
CA GLY A 20 1.60 1.74 -33.80
C GLY A 20 2.40 2.06 -32.54
N SER A 21 3.49 2.81 -32.68
CA SER A 21 4.35 3.22 -31.55
C SER A 21 3.59 4.09 -30.55
N LEU A 22 2.80 5.06 -31.05
CA LEU A 22 1.96 5.92 -30.22
C LEU A 22 0.91 5.10 -29.45
N LEU A 23 0.24 4.17 -30.13
CA LEU A 23 -0.81 3.35 -29.52
C LEU A 23 -0.24 2.45 -28.41
N VAL A 24 0.89 1.79 -28.67
CA VAL A 24 1.59 0.98 -27.67
C VAL A 24 2.04 1.85 -26.48
N GLY A 25 2.61 3.02 -26.75
CA GLY A 25 3.01 3.98 -25.73
C GLY A 25 1.84 4.40 -24.83
N SER A 26 0.70 4.74 -25.40
CA SER A 26 -0.51 5.10 -24.66
C SER A 26 -1.04 3.95 -23.79
N ILE A 27 -1.05 2.72 -24.30
CA ILE A 27 -1.50 1.55 -23.53
C ILE A 27 -0.57 1.28 -22.34
N LEU A 28 0.74 1.36 -22.54
CA LEU A 28 1.71 1.17 -21.46
C LEU A 28 1.59 2.24 -20.38
N ALA A 29 1.43 3.51 -20.78
CA ALA A 29 1.20 4.60 -19.86
C ALA A 29 -0.09 4.40 -19.05
N PHE A 30 -1.18 4.04 -19.72
CA PHE A 30 -2.46 3.77 -19.07
C PHE A 30 -2.39 2.58 -18.11
N SER A 31 -1.72 1.50 -18.50
CA SER A 31 -1.52 0.32 -17.65
C SER A 31 -0.75 0.66 -16.37
N ARG A 32 0.32 1.47 -16.47
CA ARG A 32 1.07 1.95 -15.30
C ARG A 32 0.20 2.80 -14.38
N HIS A 33 -0.58 3.72 -14.96
CA HIS A 33 -1.46 4.59 -14.19
C HIS A 33 -2.54 3.78 -13.43
N ARG A 34 -3.14 2.79 -14.08
CA ARG A 34 -4.11 1.89 -13.41
C ARG A 34 -3.50 1.10 -12.27
N LYS A 35 -2.27 0.60 -12.43
CA LYS A 35 -1.55 -0.09 -11.35
C LYS A 35 -1.30 0.83 -10.17
N GLN A 36 -0.87 2.07 -10.42
CA GLN A 36 -0.67 3.07 -9.37
C GLN A 36 -1.96 3.38 -8.62
N LEU A 37 -3.07 3.58 -9.34
CA LEU A 37 -4.37 3.82 -8.73
C LEU A 37 -4.79 2.66 -7.82
N SER A 38 -4.69 1.43 -8.31
CA SER A 38 -5.05 0.24 -7.53
C SER A 38 -4.19 0.08 -6.27
N MET A 39 -2.89 0.40 -6.34
CA MET A 39 -2.02 0.37 -5.16
C MET A 39 -2.39 1.47 -4.15
N ALA A 40 -2.72 2.67 -4.62
CA ALA A 40 -3.15 3.77 -3.77
C ALA A 40 -4.48 3.45 -3.07
N ASP A 41 -5.46 2.89 -3.80
CA ASP A 41 -6.74 2.46 -3.23
C ASP A 41 -6.56 1.39 -2.15
N LYS A 42 -5.71 0.38 -2.42
CA LYS A 42 -5.35 -0.64 -1.42
C LYS A 42 -4.72 -0.02 -0.17
N GLN A 43 -3.80 0.94 -0.32
CA GLN A 43 -3.18 1.62 0.81
C GLN A 43 -4.17 2.47 1.62
N LEU A 44 -5.10 3.15 0.95
CA LEU A 44 -6.14 3.94 1.62
C LEU A 44 -7.10 3.05 2.41
N GLU A 45 -7.53 1.94 1.83
CA GLU A 45 -8.35 0.95 2.53
C GLU A 45 -7.59 0.35 3.71
N ALA A 46 -6.33 0.01 3.50
CA ALA A 46 -5.46 -0.51 4.53
C ALA A 46 -5.29 0.45 5.71
N ALA A 47 -5.10 1.74 5.44
CA ALA A 47 -5.02 2.76 6.47
C ALA A 47 -6.32 2.87 7.29
N ARG A 48 -7.48 2.91 6.62
CA ARG A 48 -8.78 2.98 7.30
C ARG A 48 -9.04 1.78 8.20
N VAL A 49 -8.64 0.59 7.75
CA VAL A 49 -8.78 -0.64 8.52
C VAL A 49 -7.78 -0.67 9.68
N ALA A 50 -6.54 -0.25 9.46
CA ALA A 50 -5.53 -0.14 10.49
C ALA A 50 -5.96 0.82 11.61
N ASP A 51 -6.48 2.00 11.28
CA ASP A 51 -6.98 2.97 12.25
C ASP A 51 -8.09 2.38 13.12
N ARG A 52 -9.04 1.67 12.50
CA ARG A 52 -10.11 0.99 13.21
C ARG A 52 -9.58 -0.10 14.14
N LEU A 53 -8.68 -0.96 13.65
CA LEU A 53 -8.07 -2.02 14.44
C LEU A 53 -7.27 -1.46 15.61
N VAL A 54 -6.48 -0.42 15.40
CA VAL A 54 -5.73 0.23 16.47
C VAL A 54 -6.68 0.79 17.53
N HIS A 55 -7.78 1.43 17.13
CA HIS A 55 -8.80 1.93 18.05
C HIS A 55 -9.51 0.81 18.82
N GLU A 56 -9.84 -0.30 18.16
CA GLU A 56 -10.45 -1.47 18.80
C GLU A 56 -9.48 -2.14 19.78
N LEU A 57 -8.22 -2.29 19.41
CA LEU A 57 -7.18 -2.90 20.24
C LEU A 57 -6.84 -2.03 21.45
N THR A 58 -6.82 -0.70 21.31
CA THR A 58 -6.57 0.19 22.44
C THR A 58 -7.75 0.28 23.41
N ALA A 59 -8.98 0.04 22.93
CA ALA A 59 -10.19 0.01 23.76
C ALA A 59 -10.34 -1.27 24.60
N GLN A 60 -9.59 -2.34 24.31
CA GLN A 60 -9.64 -3.59 25.07
C GLN A 60 -9.01 -3.44 26.47
N GLN A 61 -9.54 -4.17 27.46
CA GLN A 61 -8.97 -4.22 28.80
C GLN A 61 -7.54 -4.81 28.73
N GLY A 62 -6.54 -3.95 28.97
CA GLY A 62 -5.11 -4.28 28.80
C GLY A 62 -4.38 -3.41 27.77
N GLY A 63 -5.12 -2.64 26.97
CA GLY A 63 -4.57 -1.75 25.94
C GLY A 63 -3.95 -2.50 24.77
N LEU A 64 -3.11 -1.82 23.99
CA LEU A 64 -2.51 -2.38 22.78
C LEU A 64 -1.68 -3.63 23.09
N PRO A 65 -2.02 -4.81 22.52
CA PRO A 65 -1.29 -6.04 22.79
C PRO A 65 0.13 -5.98 22.20
N ILE A 66 1.09 -6.56 22.90
CA ILE A 66 2.50 -6.62 22.48
C ILE A 66 2.78 -7.99 21.88
N ALA A 67 3.53 -8.05 20.78
CA ALA A 67 3.93 -9.30 20.13
C ALA A 67 2.72 -10.17 19.72
N ALA A 68 1.61 -9.53 19.35
CA ALA A 68 0.39 -10.22 18.93
C ALA A 68 0.25 -10.22 17.40
N ARG A 69 -0.50 -11.18 16.88
CA ARG A 69 -0.83 -11.28 15.46
C ARG A 69 -2.27 -11.71 15.31
N GLY A 70 -2.96 -11.21 14.31
CA GLY A 70 -4.34 -11.62 14.01
C GLY A 70 -4.72 -11.42 12.56
N ALA A 71 -5.86 -12.01 12.19
CA ALA A 71 -6.48 -11.79 10.89
C ALA A 71 -7.26 -10.47 10.91
N VAL A 72 -7.37 -9.85 9.74
CA VAL A 72 -8.24 -8.68 9.53
C VAL A 72 -9.65 -9.16 9.17
N VAL A 73 -10.65 -8.79 9.97
CA VAL A 73 -12.04 -9.16 9.69
C VAL A 73 -12.50 -8.54 8.37
N GLY A 74 -13.03 -9.37 7.47
CA GLY A 74 -13.48 -8.94 6.15
C GLY A 74 -12.43 -8.97 5.05
N ASN A 75 -11.15 -9.27 5.37
CA ASN A 75 -10.10 -9.43 4.36
C ASN A 75 -9.23 -10.65 4.65
N SER A 76 -9.47 -11.75 3.93
CA SER A 76 -8.77 -13.03 4.11
C SER A 76 -7.30 -12.98 3.71
N GLY A 77 -6.88 -11.99 2.92
CA GLY A 77 -5.50 -11.80 2.52
C GLY A 77 -4.70 -10.96 3.48
N TRP A 78 -5.33 -10.33 4.49
CA TRP A 78 -4.64 -9.36 5.35
C TRP A 78 -4.48 -9.89 6.78
N VAL A 79 -3.30 -9.62 7.32
CA VAL A 79 -2.96 -9.90 8.71
C VAL A 79 -2.39 -8.66 9.36
N TRP A 80 -2.65 -8.51 10.65
CA TRP A 80 -2.01 -7.50 11.48
C TRP A 80 -1.06 -8.16 12.47
N GLN A 81 -0.02 -7.43 12.84
CA GLN A 81 0.95 -7.83 13.84
C GLN A 81 1.40 -6.63 14.65
N THR A 82 1.61 -6.82 15.95
CA THR A 82 2.29 -5.86 16.81
C THR A 82 3.67 -6.38 17.19
N SER A 83 4.67 -5.50 17.22
CA SER A 83 6.02 -5.81 17.67
C SER A 83 6.57 -4.71 18.58
N PRO A 84 7.26 -5.04 19.68
CA PRO A 84 7.92 -4.03 20.49
C PRO A 84 9.12 -3.46 19.72
N LEU A 85 9.20 -2.13 19.60
CA LEU A 85 10.36 -1.45 19.04
C LEU A 85 11.35 -0.99 20.10
N GLY A 86 10.87 -0.70 21.30
CA GLY A 86 11.71 -0.26 22.40
C GLY A 86 10.93 0.45 23.50
N SER A 87 11.65 1.15 24.36
CA SER A 87 11.11 1.95 25.45
C SER A 87 11.60 3.39 25.34
N THR A 88 10.73 4.32 25.72
CA THR A 88 11.06 5.74 25.85
C THR A 88 10.53 6.25 27.19
N SER A 89 10.83 7.49 27.56
CA SER A 89 10.25 8.12 28.74
C SER A 89 9.73 9.49 28.39
N LEU A 90 8.54 9.82 28.89
CA LEU A 90 7.93 11.14 28.72
C LEU A 90 7.58 11.68 30.10
N ALA A 91 8.16 12.81 30.49
CA ALA A 91 7.96 13.41 31.82
C ALA A 91 8.12 12.39 32.98
N THR A 92 9.19 11.58 32.93
CA THR A 92 9.53 10.57 33.95
C THR A 92 8.59 9.35 33.99
N VAL A 93 7.61 9.28 33.09
CA VAL A 93 6.74 8.10 32.93
C VAL A 93 7.38 7.16 31.89
N PRO A 94 7.67 5.89 32.25
CA PRO A 94 8.19 4.92 31.30
C PRO A 94 7.12 4.56 30.27
N MET A 95 7.50 4.62 29.00
CA MET A 95 6.65 4.36 27.85
C MET A 95 7.27 3.23 27.02
N GLN A 96 6.43 2.48 26.34
CA GLN A 96 6.82 1.45 25.39
C GLN A 96 6.36 1.85 24.00
N VAL A 97 7.26 1.75 23.03
CA VAL A 97 6.97 1.93 21.61
C VAL A 97 6.64 0.58 21.00
N VAL A 98 5.44 0.44 20.46
CA VAL A 98 4.95 -0.76 19.80
C VAL A 98 4.62 -0.42 18.36
N ARG A 99 5.23 -1.15 17.43
CA ARG A 99 4.92 -1.06 16.01
C ARG A 99 3.72 -1.94 15.70
N PHE A 100 2.67 -1.34 15.18
CA PHE A 100 1.58 -2.03 14.53
C PHE A 100 1.87 -2.11 13.03
N GLN A 101 1.76 -3.30 12.45
CA GLN A 101 1.95 -3.54 11.03
C GLN A 101 0.76 -4.29 10.48
N MET A 102 0.31 -3.88 9.30
CA MET A 102 -0.64 -4.65 8.52
C MET A 102 0.01 -5.09 7.21
N MET A 103 -0.19 -6.35 6.86
CA MET A 103 0.51 -7.02 5.77
C MET A 103 -0.47 -7.79 4.92
N GLU A 104 -0.23 -7.80 3.61
CA GLU A 104 -0.91 -8.64 2.63
C GLU A 104 -0.13 -9.95 2.47
N ILE A 105 -0.82 -11.08 2.62
CA ILE A 105 -0.30 -12.42 2.35
C ILE A 105 -0.68 -12.77 0.92
N ASP A 106 0.32 -12.91 0.06
CA ASP A 106 0.17 -13.41 -1.30
C ASP A 106 1.02 -14.67 -1.48
N GLY A 107 0.38 -15.82 -1.32
CA GLY A 107 1.06 -17.13 -1.29
C GLY A 107 2.10 -17.19 -0.16
N ASN A 108 3.38 -17.27 -0.54
CA ASN A 108 4.51 -17.32 0.39
C ASN A 108 5.15 -15.96 0.68
N SER A 109 4.66 -14.88 0.04
CA SER A 109 5.16 -13.53 0.24
C SER A 109 4.27 -12.75 1.21
N THR A 110 4.90 -11.96 2.07
CA THR A 110 4.18 -11.02 2.95
C THR A 110 4.63 -9.60 2.61
N THR A 111 3.72 -8.77 2.12
CA THR A 111 4.03 -7.39 1.73
C THR A 111 3.47 -6.43 2.78
N PRO A 112 4.30 -5.57 3.40
CA PRO A 112 3.79 -4.58 4.35
C PRO A 112 2.93 -3.55 3.60
N LEU A 113 1.69 -3.38 4.05
CA LEU A 113 0.77 -2.38 3.52
C LEU A 113 0.92 -1.06 4.26
N ILE A 114 0.97 -1.13 5.59
CA ILE A 114 1.13 0.03 6.47
C ILE A 114 1.83 -0.38 7.77
N ALA A 115 2.59 0.54 8.33
CA ALA A 115 3.20 0.44 9.65
C ALA A 115 2.94 1.72 10.43
N VAL A 116 2.52 1.59 11.68
CA VAL A 116 2.24 2.71 12.59
C VAL A 116 2.96 2.44 13.90
N ASP A 117 3.73 3.41 14.37
CA ASP A 117 4.41 3.33 15.65
C ASP A 117 3.55 3.97 16.73
N LEU A 118 3.16 3.17 17.71
CA LEU A 118 2.25 3.54 18.79
C LEU A 118 3.02 3.60 20.09
N VAL A 119 2.66 4.56 20.95
CA VAL A 119 3.27 4.70 22.28
C VAL A 119 2.22 4.37 23.31
N LYS A 120 2.56 3.48 24.24
CA LYS A 120 1.70 3.16 25.40
C LYS A 120 2.52 3.24 26.69
N PRO A 121 1.89 3.50 27.85
CA PRO A 121 2.58 3.38 29.13
C PRO A 121 3.18 1.98 29.27
N ALA A 122 4.42 1.89 29.74
CA ALA A 122 4.92 0.62 30.25
C ALA A 122 4.03 0.30 31.46
N SER A 123 3.21 -0.75 31.35
CA SER A 123 2.33 -1.18 32.43
C SER A 123 3.17 -1.30 33.70
N VAL A 124 2.87 -0.44 34.68
CA VAL A 124 3.38 -0.57 36.05
C VAL A 124 2.79 -1.88 36.59
N PRO A 125 3.60 -2.75 37.21
CA PRO A 125 3.15 -4.03 37.75
C PRO A 125 1.96 -3.91 38.70
#